data_AF-A0A9X0J9Q0-F1
#
_entry.id   AF-A0A9X0J9Q0-F1
#
_cell.length_a   1.000
_cell.length_b   1.000
_cell.length_c   1.000
_cell.angle_alpha   90.00
_cell.angle_beta   90.00
_cell.angle_gamma   90.00
#
_symmetry.space_group_name_H-M   'P 1'
#
loop_
_entity.id
_entity.type
_entity.pdbx_description
1 polymer ?
#
loop_
_entity_poly.entity_id
_entity_poly.type
_entity_poly.pdbx_seq_one_letter_code
_entity_poly.pdbx_strand_id
1 'polypeptide(L)'
;MPNSPQLSRWKSPFIPVHLCFLAVFLFSAFLTVHEAFELKNNYEQRQRAQLSDVQKNLDSQFQESLDELLYYQQMLNYALTHPLDSDHARETVARFQQLRQQNPWQLQLSSPRSMPINGVGDSWLTRDPLLSRDDTHIDHELRAALEFSFILQFGDTKQDFHSRFWYISRAGFYISSRPPQNAQELEESYATMIQRPYFRDQDPHNPLHARLRWTEGYQGLFDEGLMMTVSTPIISEGYWYGVLSMDFTQSRIHALLASARNSSLQGKMVLLDRSLHEITRLTAPNDQPLTAEQKALLEQQILQSPAGVSRLGTQFITWSKLRNVDAYIVNVQSLKQGFSQELGRVALFMVGMWLVFVLLLVAAHQVIFRLVRRLNDMSAKLVWRANYDGLTRLLNRSAFFEQFDALAARGQQQQTPLAVIQLDIDHFKKVNDTWGHQAGDQAIIRVASVISHTLRKYDVAGRVGGEEFCIVLPETTLAEAQAVAERIRVRLEAKTILVNASTTFGITLSAGVSGSEEQGDYEAESLQASADSRLYLAKTGGRNRVCAAN
;
A
#
# COMPACT_ATOMS: atom_id res chain seq x y z
N MET A 1 41.64 -21.45 38.18
CA MET A 1 40.20 -21.20 37.90
C MET A 1 40.05 -20.66 36.48
N PRO A 2 39.35 -21.35 35.58
CA PRO A 2 38.78 -20.71 34.40
C PRO A 2 37.27 -20.55 34.60
N ASN A 3 36.82 -19.29 34.54
CA ASN A 3 35.41 -18.90 34.51
C ASN A 3 34.73 -19.45 33.25
N SER A 4 33.68 -20.26 33.42
CA SER A 4 32.74 -20.60 32.37
C SER A 4 31.76 -19.42 32.16
N PRO A 5 31.50 -18.97 30.92
CA PRO A 5 30.61 -17.84 30.67
C PRO A 5 29.15 -18.23 30.90
N GLN A 6 28.43 -17.37 31.61
CA GLN A 6 26.98 -17.36 31.73
C GLN A 6 26.31 -17.38 30.34
N LEU A 7 25.80 -18.53 29.91
CA LEU A 7 24.93 -18.67 28.75
C LEU A 7 23.59 -19.26 29.22
N SER A 8 22.81 -18.49 29.98
CA SER A 8 21.46 -18.91 30.39
C SER A 8 20.45 -17.76 30.48
N ARG A 9 20.38 -16.89 29.47
CA ARG A 9 19.32 -15.87 29.42
C ARG A 9 18.03 -16.32 28.72
N TRP A 10 18.05 -17.46 28.03
CA TRP A 10 16.89 -17.99 27.32
C TRP A 10 16.66 -19.47 27.67
N LYS A 11 15.54 -19.77 28.32
CA LYS A 11 15.13 -21.15 28.70
C LYS A 11 14.86 -22.06 27.48
N SER A 12 14.93 -21.53 26.26
CA SER A 12 14.74 -22.25 25.01
C SER A 12 15.58 -21.60 23.89
N PRO A 13 16.42 -22.38 23.18
CA PRO A 13 17.22 -21.87 22.06
C PRO A 13 16.37 -21.45 20.84
N PHE A 14 15.06 -21.70 20.86
CA PHE A 14 14.15 -21.43 19.76
C PHE A 14 13.60 -20.00 19.76
N ILE A 15 13.48 -19.36 20.92
CA ILE A 15 12.84 -18.04 21.05
C ILE A 15 13.59 -16.93 20.29
N PRO A 16 14.93 -16.85 20.33
CA PRO A 16 15.67 -15.84 19.56
C PRO A 16 15.43 -15.96 18.04
N VAL A 17 15.27 -17.18 17.54
CA VAL A 17 15.04 -17.45 16.11
C VAL A 17 13.66 -16.91 15.67
N HIS A 18 12.63 -17.10 16.49
CA HIS A 18 11.29 -16.56 16.20
C HIS A 18 11.26 -15.03 16.33
N LEU A 19 11.93 -14.46 17.33
CA LEU A 19 11.97 -13.00 17.51
C LEU A 19 12.70 -12.29 16.38
N CYS A 20 13.81 -12.85 15.90
CA CYS A 20 14.54 -12.28 14.77
C CYS A 20 13.68 -12.31 13.49
N PHE A 21 13.01 -13.44 13.21
CA PHE A 21 12.06 -13.55 12.10
C PHE A 21 10.95 -12.49 12.19
N LEU A 22 10.32 -12.37 13.36
CA LEU A 22 9.22 -11.42 13.58
C LEU A 22 9.69 -9.97 13.38
N ALA A 23 10.87 -9.62 13.90
CA ALA A 23 11.42 -8.28 13.76
C ALA A 23 11.67 -7.91 12.29
N VAL A 24 12.32 -8.80 11.52
CA VAL A 24 12.59 -8.56 10.09
C VAL A 24 11.29 -8.52 9.29
N PHE A 25 10.33 -9.40 9.58
CA PHE A 25 9.03 -9.41 8.93
C PHE A 25 8.25 -8.11 9.17
N LEU A 26 8.16 -7.65 10.42
CA LEU A 26 7.46 -6.41 10.78
C LEU A 26 8.13 -5.19 10.15
N PHE A 27 9.46 -5.11 10.18
CA PHE A 27 10.19 -3.99 9.57
C PHE A 27 10.01 -3.96 8.05
N SER A 28 10.08 -5.12 7.39
CA SER A 28 9.83 -5.25 5.95
C SER A 28 8.39 -4.85 5.59
N ALA A 29 7.39 -5.33 6.33
CA ALA A 29 6.00 -4.98 6.12
C ALA A 29 5.76 -3.47 6.30
N PHE A 30 6.36 -2.87 7.33
CA PHE A 30 6.28 -1.42 7.57
C PHE A 30 6.87 -0.62 6.40
N LEU A 31 8.05 -0.99 5.91
CA LEU A 31 8.70 -0.32 4.78
C LEU A 31 7.82 -0.38 3.52
N THR A 32 7.24 -1.54 3.21
CA THR A 32 6.38 -1.71 2.02
C THR A 32 5.08 -0.92 2.14
N VAL A 33 4.48 -0.83 3.33
CA VAL A 33 3.31 0.03 3.56
C VAL A 33 3.67 1.51 3.40
N HIS A 34 4.84 1.92 3.89
CA HIS A 34 5.33 3.28 3.74
C HIS A 34 5.56 3.65 2.27
N GLU A 35 6.28 2.82 1.51
CA GLU A 35 6.50 3.01 0.08
C GLU A 35 5.17 3.04 -0.70
N ALA A 36 4.19 2.19 -0.34
CA ALA A 36 2.87 2.21 -0.96
C ALA A 36 2.13 3.55 -0.73
N PHE A 37 2.29 4.16 0.45
CA PHE A 37 1.73 5.47 0.73
C PHE A 37 2.41 6.58 -0.06
N GLU A 38 3.73 6.55 -0.19
CA GLU A 38 4.48 7.49 -1.04
C GLU A 38 4.11 7.36 -2.52
N LEU A 39 4.03 6.13 -3.04
CA LEU A 39 3.56 5.84 -4.40
C LEU A 39 2.17 6.41 -4.66
N LYS A 40 1.26 6.26 -3.70
CA LYS A 40 -0.08 6.86 -3.78
C LYS A 40 0.04 8.38 -3.89
N ASN A 41 0.75 9.05 -2.98
CA ASN A 41 0.88 10.50 -2.98
C ASN A 41 1.52 11.02 -4.27
N ASN A 42 2.57 10.37 -4.75
CA ASN A 42 3.23 10.68 -6.02
C ASN A 42 2.27 10.52 -7.21
N TYR A 43 1.42 9.49 -7.19
CA TYR A 43 0.37 9.32 -8.18
C TYR A 43 -0.65 10.47 -8.13
N GLU A 44 -1.13 10.87 -6.95
CA GLU A 44 -2.08 12.00 -6.83
C GLU A 44 -1.47 13.31 -7.34
N GLN A 45 -0.21 13.59 -6.98
CA GLN A 45 0.52 14.78 -7.45
C GLN A 45 0.71 14.77 -8.96
N ARG A 46 1.08 13.63 -9.55
CA ARG A 46 1.24 13.49 -11.01
C ARG A 46 -0.08 13.72 -11.73
N GLN A 47 -1.20 13.20 -11.23
CA GLN A 47 -2.53 13.44 -11.82
C GLN A 47 -2.93 14.92 -11.76
N ARG A 48 -2.66 15.61 -10.63
CA ARG A 48 -2.89 17.06 -10.52
C ARG A 48 -2.04 17.86 -11.50
N ALA A 49 -0.75 17.53 -11.61
CA ALA A 49 0.16 18.22 -12.53
C ALA A 49 -0.29 18.06 -13.99
N GLN A 50 -0.64 16.84 -14.39
CA GLN A 50 -1.14 16.57 -15.75
C GLN A 50 -2.44 17.31 -16.06
N LEU A 51 -3.39 17.33 -15.13
CA LEU A 51 -4.63 18.09 -15.31
C LEU A 51 -4.36 19.61 -15.36
N SER A 52 -3.40 20.10 -14.58
CA SER A 52 -2.99 21.50 -14.61
C SER A 52 -2.41 21.92 -15.96
N ASP A 53 -1.67 21.04 -16.64
CA ASP A 53 -1.13 21.33 -17.97
C ASP A 53 -2.25 21.43 -19.02
N VAL A 54 -3.25 20.54 -18.97
CA VAL A 54 -4.44 20.63 -19.83
C VAL A 54 -5.22 21.90 -19.54
N GLN A 55 -5.43 22.23 -18.25
CA GLN A 55 -6.10 23.45 -17.82
C GLN A 55 -5.38 24.71 -18.35
N LYS A 56 -4.04 24.78 -18.26
CA LYS A 56 -3.26 25.91 -18.78
C LYS A 56 -3.40 26.07 -20.29
N ASN A 57 -3.39 24.95 -21.05
CA ASN A 57 -3.55 24.99 -22.50
C ASN A 57 -4.94 25.56 -22.87
N LEU A 58 -6.00 25.03 -22.25
CA LEU A 58 -7.36 25.55 -22.43
C LEU A 58 -7.46 27.03 -22.05
N ASP A 59 -6.97 27.40 -20.86
CA ASP A 59 -7.00 28.79 -20.40
C ASP A 59 -6.27 29.72 -21.37
N SER A 60 -5.17 29.28 -21.97
CA SER A 60 -4.42 30.06 -22.97
C SER A 60 -5.24 30.28 -24.24
N GLN A 61 -5.92 29.24 -24.74
CA GLN A 61 -6.75 29.35 -25.94
C GLN A 61 -7.98 30.22 -25.70
N PHE A 62 -8.62 30.08 -24.54
CA PHE A 62 -9.69 30.98 -24.14
C PHE A 62 -9.17 32.42 -23.98
N GLN A 63 -8.00 32.62 -23.37
CA GLN A 63 -7.42 33.97 -23.21
C GLN A 63 -7.19 34.64 -24.56
N GLU A 64 -6.61 33.93 -25.53
CA GLU A 64 -6.36 34.44 -26.88
C GLU A 64 -7.67 34.91 -27.54
N SER A 65 -8.72 34.09 -27.47
CA SER A 65 -10.05 34.47 -27.97
C SER A 65 -10.71 35.62 -27.19
N LEU A 66 -10.47 35.73 -25.88
CA LEU A 66 -10.93 36.85 -25.07
C LEU A 66 -10.22 38.16 -25.43
N ASP A 67 -8.91 38.10 -25.66
CA ASP A 67 -8.11 39.24 -26.07
C ASP A 67 -8.55 39.74 -27.46
N GLU A 68 -8.86 38.82 -28.39
CA GLU A 68 -9.48 39.14 -29.68
C GLU A 68 -10.84 39.84 -29.51
N LEU A 69 -11.72 39.32 -28.64
CA LEU A 69 -13.02 39.94 -28.38
C LEU A 69 -12.87 41.36 -27.83
N LEU A 70 -11.96 41.57 -26.87
CA LEU A 70 -11.72 42.89 -26.29
C LEU A 70 -11.08 43.84 -27.29
N TYR A 71 -10.20 43.35 -28.17
CA TYR A 71 -9.66 44.13 -29.28
C TYR A 71 -10.78 44.62 -30.21
N TYR A 72 -11.68 43.71 -30.62
CA TYR A 72 -12.84 44.07 -31.44
C TYR A 72 -13.81 45.02 -30.73
N GLN A 73 -13.99 44.87 -29.42
CA GLN A 73 -14.78 45.80 -28.60
C GLN A 73 -14.19 47.22 -28.65
N GLN A 74 -12.88 47.35 -28.41
CA GLN A 74 -12.20 48.64 -28.46
C GLN A 74 -12.30 49.29 -29.83
N MET A 75 -12.14 48.49 -30.88
CA MET A 75 -12.23 48.96 -32.26
C MET A 75 -13.64 49.43 -32.63
N LEU A 76 -14.69 48.68 -32.23
CA LEU A 76 -16.07 49.09 -32.46
C LEU A 76 -16.43 50.37 -31.67
N ASN A 77 -16.00 50.47 -30.41
CA ASN A 77 -16.15 51.69 -29.61
C ASN A 77 -15.41 52.90 -30.24
N TYR A 78 -14.24 52.66 -30.83
CA TYR A 78 -13.51 53.70 -31.57
C TYR A 78 -14.27 54.13 -32.83
N ALA A 79 -14.75 53.19 -33.64
CA ALA A 79 -15.53 53.50 -34.85
C ALA A 79 -16.85 54.24 -34.54
N LEU A 80 -17.46 53.98 -33.37
CA LEU A 80 -18.65 54.72 -32.92
C LEU A 80 -18.37 56.21 -32.63
N THR A 81 -17.18 56.54 -32.15
CA THR A 81 -16.78 57.93 -31.83
C THR A 81 -16.08 58.63 -33.00
N HIS A 82 -15.52 57.85 -33.94
CA HIS A 82 -14.77 58.34 -35.10
C HIS A 82 -15.24 57.65 -36.40
N PRO A 83 -16.51 57.79 -36.80
CA PRO A 83 -17.03 57.11 -37.97
C PRO A 83 -16.35 57.62 -39.25
N LEU A 84 -15.96 56.71 -40.14
CA LEU A 84 -15.40 57.04 -41.45
C LEU A 84 -16.51 57.59 -42.37
N ASP A 85 -16.39 58.86 -42.74
CA ASP A 85 -17.28 59.52 -43.69
C ASP A 85 -16.86 59.24 -45.15
N SER A 86 -17.14 58.02 -45.63
CA SER A 86 -16.96 57.66 -47.04
C SER A 86 -18.26 57.82 -47.84
N ASP A 87 -18.16 58.10 -49.14
CA ASP A 87 -19.32 58.19 -50.03
C ASP A 87 -20.18 56.92 -50.01
N HIS A 88 -19.55 55.75 -49.98
CA HIS A 88 -20.22 54.46 -49.89
C HIS A 88 -20.97 54.28 -48.57
N ALA A 89 -20.40 54.73 -47.44
CA ALA A 89 -21.08 54.68 -46.15
C ALA A 89 -22.30 55.61 -46.13
N ARG A 90 -22.19 56.83 -46.69
CA ARG A 90 -23.30 57.79 -46.79
C ARG A 90 -24.47 57.25 -47.63
N GLU A 91 -24.18 56.70 -48.80
CA GLU A 91 -25.19 56.09 -49.67
C GLU A 91 -25.89 54.91 -48.98
N THR A 92 -25.11 54.09 -48.27
CA THR A 92 -25.62 52.92 -47.57
C THR A 92 -26.54 53.30 -46.40
N VAL A 93 -26.16 54.32 -45.61
CA VAL A 93 -27.03 54.87 -44.54
C VAL A 93 -28.29 55.51 -45.13
N ALA A 94 -28.20 56.20 -46.27
CA ALA A 94 -29.38 56.74 -46.96
C ALA A 94 -30.34 55.61 -47.42
N ARG A 95 -29.81 54.49 -47.92
CA ARG A 95 -30.60 53.31 -48.29
C ARG A 95 -31.29 52.68 -47.07
N PHE A 96 -30.64 52.69 -45.91
CA PHE A 96 -31.24 52.19 -44.67
C PHE A 96 -32.55 52.92 -44.33
N GLN A 97 -32.66 54.23 -44.57
CA GLN A 97 -33.90 54.99 -44.28
C GLN A 97 -35.11 54.48 -45.08
N GLN A 98 -34.90 53.84 -46.24
CA GLN A 98 -35.96 53.17 -47.00
C GLN A 98 -36.22 51.74 -46.53
N LEU A 99 -35.16 51.04 -46.08
CA LEU A 99 -35.23 49.65 -45.64
C LEU A 99 -35.78 49.48 -44.21
N ARG A 100 -35.67 50.49 -43.34
CA ARG A 100 -36.07 50.41 -41.92
C ARG A 100 -37.56 50.09 -41.69
N GLN A 101 -38.40 50.24 -42.71
CA GLN A 101 -39.83 49.86 -42.68
C GLN A 101 -40.09 48.42 -43.13
N GLN A 102 -39.12 47.76 -43.77
CA GLN A 102 -39.21 46.38 -44.22
C GLN A 102 -38.83 45.42 -43.09
N ASN A 103 -39.38 44.21 -43.09
CA ASN A 103 -39.03 43.19 -42.12
C ASN A 103 -38.97 41.81 -42.79
N PRO A 104 -37.82 41.11 -42.79
CA PRO A 104 -36.48 41.60 -42.41
C PRO A 104 -35.87 42.51 -43.50
N TRP A 105 -34.78 43.20 -43.17
CA TRP A 105 -33.94 43.90 -44.14
C TRP A 105 -32.47 43.46 -44.04
N GLN A 106 -31.75 43.58 -45.15
CA GLN A 106 -30.32 43.31 -45.21
C GLN A 106 -29.62 44.42 -45.98
N LEU A 107 -28.45 44.79 -45.50
CA LEU A 107 -27.64 45.88 -46.02
C LEU A 107 -26.20 45.39 -46.15
N GLN A 108 -25.68 45.41 -47.38
CA GLN A 108 -24.33 44.96 -47.71
C GLN A 108 -23.73 45.95 -48.71
N LEU A 109 -22.44 46.26 -48.56
CA LEU A 109 -21.74 47.09 -49.55
C LEU A 109 -21.53 46.28 -50.83
N SER A 110 -21.46 46.96 -51.97
CA SER A 110 -21.23 46.34 -53.29
C SER A 110 -19.88 45.62 -53.43
N SER A 111 -19.08 45.56 -52.36
CA SER A 111 -17.84 44.80 -52.27
C SER A 111 -18.11 43.41 -51.66
N PRO A 112 -17.66 42.32 -52.29
CA PRO A 112 -17.77 40.97 -51.73
C PRO A 112 -16.98 40.77 -50.42
N ARG A 113 -16.19 41.78 -50.01
CA ARG A 113 -15.37 41.77 -48.79
C ARG A 113 -16.08 42.31 -47.53
N SER A 114 -17.36 42.66 -47.61
CA SER A 114 -18.13 43.11 -46.44
C SER A 114 -19.12 42.03 -45.98
N MET A 115 -19.19 41.78 -44.67
CA MET A 115 -20.28 40.96 -44.10
C MET A 115 -21.61 41.73 -44.17
N PRO A 116 -22.74 41.07 -44.48
CA PRO A 116 -24.03 41.75 -44.51
C PRO A 116 -24.48 42.15 -43.11
N ILE A 117 -25.02 43.38 -43.00
CA ILE A 117 -25.75 43.86 -41.84
C ILE A 117 -27.20 43.43 -41.98
N ASN A 118 -27.69 42.73 -40.97
CA ASN A 118 -28.99 42.09 -40.99
C ASN A 118 -29.87 42.73 -39.93
N GLY A 119 -31.11 43.10 -40.25
CA GLY A 119 -31.98 43.69 -39.24
C GLY A 119 -33.48 43.53 -39.49
N VAL A 120 -34.21 44.04 -38.51
CA VAL A 120 -35.67 44.00 -38.41
C VAL A 120 -36.25 45.41 -38.51
N GLY A 121 -37.50 45.50 -38.96
CA GLY A 121 -38.17 46.79 -39.18
C GLY A 121 -38.46 47.55 -37.89
N ASP A 122 -38.72 48.87 -37.98
CA ASP A 122 -39.04 49.74 -36.84
C ASP A 122 -40.22 49.19 -36.01
N SER A 123 -41.26 48.69 -36.69
CA SER A 123 -42.45 48.13 -36.05
C SER A 123 -42.13 46.90 -35.19
N TRP A 124 -41.07 46.15 -35.53
CA TRP A 124 -40.66 44.96 -34.81
C TRP A 124 -40.08 45.29 -33.44
N LEU A 125 -39.37 46.42 -33.30
CA LEU A 125 -38.70 46.84 -32.06
C LEU A 125 -39.68 47.07 -30.92
N THR A 126 -40.93 47.42 -31.22
CA THR A 126 -41.99 47.62 -30.22
C THR A 126 -42.33 46.37 -29.39
N ARG A 127 -41.87 45.19 -29.82
CA ARG A 127 -42.08 43.91 -29.13
C ARG A 127 -41.27 43.77 -27.84
N ASP A 128 -40.21 44.55 -27.67
CA ASP A 128 -39.29 44.40 -26.53
C ASP A 128 -38.77 45.77 -26.03
N PRO A 129 -38.99 46.11 -24.75
CA PRO A 129 -38.63 47.43 -24.22
C PRO A 129 -37.12 47.70 -24.16
N LEU A 130 -36.27 46.67 -24.23
CA LEU A 130 -34.81 46.87 -24.29
C LEU A 130 -34.37 47.42 -25.66
N LEU A 131 -35.18 47.23 -26.69
CA LEU A 131 -34.87 47.62 -28.05
C LEU A 131 -35.35 49.05 -28.31
N SER A 132 -34.48 49.81 -28.96
CA SER A 132 -34.78 51.18 -29.38
C SER A 132 -33.84 51.56 -30.50
N ARG A 133 -34.39 52.19 -31.53
CA ARG A 133 -33.63 52.78 -32.64
C ARG A 133 -33.72 54.28 -32.52
N ASP A 134 -32.67 54.86 -31.94
CA ASP A 134 -32.54 56.29 -31.74
C ASP A 134 -31.93 56.93 -33.00
N ASP A 135 -32.69 57.84 -33.63
CA ASP A 135 -32.27 58.53 -34.84
C ASP A 135 -31.01 59.40 -34.62
N THR A 136 -30.69 59.77 -33.37
CA THR A 136 -29.46 60.53 -33.05
C THR A 136 -28.20 59.67 -33.10
N HIS A 137 -28.31 58.36 -32.84
CA HIS A 137 -27.18 57.43 -32.71
C HIS A 137 -27.06 56.45 -33.89
N ILE A 138 -28.16 56.12 -34.55
CA ILE A 138 -28.24 55.04 -35.56
C ILE A 138 -27.31 55.25 -36.75
N ASP A 139 -27.13 56.50 -37.21
CA ASP A 139 -26.28 56.79 -38.37
C ASP A 139 -24.80 56.53 -38.05
N HIS A 140 -24.34 56.90 -36.85
CA HIS A 140 -22.98 56.59 -36.39
C HIS A 140 -22.80 55.09 -36.14
N GLU A 141 -23.81 54.46 -35.54
CA GLU A 141 -23.77 53.02 -35.27
C GLU A 141 -23.70 52.19 -36.55
N LEU A 142 -24.50 52.52 -37.57
CA LEU A 142 -24.48 51.83 -38.86
C LEU A 142 -23.16 52.02 -39.58
N ARG A 143 -22.54 53.20 -39.52
CA ARG A 143 -21.19 53.44 -40.08
C ARG A 143 -20.14 52.59 -39.38
N ALA A 144 -20.14 52.59 -38.04
CA ALA A 144 -19.24 51.76 -37.25
C ALA A 144 -19.44 50.27 -37.55
N ALA A 145 -20.69 49.83 -37.66
CA ALA A 145 -21.06 48.47 -38.01
C ALA A 145 -20.59 48.09 -39.44
N LEU A 146 -20.71 49.01 -40.41
CA LEU A 146 -20.18 48.82 -41.76
C LEU A 146 -18.66 48.66 -41.79
N GLU A 147 -17.92 49.47 -41.03
CA GLU A 147 -16.47 49.32 -40.90
C GLU A 147 -16.10 47.98 -40.27
N PHE A 148 -16.80 47.63 -39.20
CA PHE A 148 -16.64 46.37 -38.50
C PHE A 148 -16.90 45.16 -39.41
N SER A 149 -17.84 45.28 -40.35
CA SER A 149 -18.21 44.21 -41.29
C SER A 149 -17.06 43.74 -42.20
N PHE A 150 -16.09 44.63 -42.50
CA PHE A 150 -14.90 44.26 -43.27
C PHE A 150 -13.92 43.45 -42.44
N ILE A 151 -13.88 43.69 -41.13
CA ILE A 151 -12.88 43.13 -40.25
C ILE A 151 -13.27 41.71 -39.80
N LEU A 152 -14.58 41.47 -39.66
CA LEU A 152 -15.13 40.14 -39.35
C LEU A 152 -14.81 39.06 -40.39
N GLN A 153 -14.37 39.43 -41.60
CA GLN A 153 -13.96 38.46 -42.60
C GLN A 153 -12.58 37.84 -42.36
N PHE A 154 -11.73 38.48 -41.53
CA PHE A 154 -10.35 38.03 -41.34
C PHE A 154 -10.21 36.88 -40.33
N GLY A 155 -11.29 36.47 -39.65
CA GLY A 155 -11.30 35.26 -38.84
C GLY A 155 -11.37 34.01 -39.72
N ASP A 156 -10.41 33.09 -39.58
CA ASP A 156 -10.50 31.78 -40.21
C ASP A 156 -11.38 30.86 -39.37
N THR A 157 -12.68 30.91 -39.62
CA THR A 157 -13.67 30.07 -38.92
C THR A 157 -13.41 28.55 -39.00
N LYS A 158 -12.45 28.09 -39.83
CA LYS A 158 -11.97 26.70 -39.86
C LYS A 158 -10.80 26.45 -38.91
N GLN A 159 -9.90 27.40 -38.71
CA GLN A 159 -8.71 27.27 -37.87
C GLN A 159 -8.89 27.84 -36.47
N ASP A 160 -9.67 28.92 -36.33
CA ASP A 160 -9.87 29.61 -35.07
C ASP A 160 -10.57 28.73 -34.04
N PHE A 161 -10.19 28.92 -32.77
CA PHE A 161 -10.79 28.21 -31.66
C PHE A 161 -12.25 28.63 -31.45
N HIS A 162 -12.53 29.92 -31.57
CA HIS A 162 -13.89 30.44 -31.60
C HIS A 162 -14.59 30.07 -32.93
N SER A 163 -15.89 29.84 -32.86
CA SER A 163 -16.69 29.31 -33.96
C SER A 163 -17.43 30.38 -34.74
N ARG A 164 -17.90 31.43 -34.08
CA ARG A 164 -18.65 32.53 -34.67
C ARG A 164 -18.46 33.77 -33.82
N PHE A 165 -18.44 34.91 -34.48
CA PHE A 165 -18.34 36.21 -33.85
C PHE A 165 -19.50 37.07 -34.35
N TRP A 166 -20.10 37.88 -33.46
CA TRP A 166 -21.13 38.82 -33.88
C TRP A 166 -21.26 40.04 -32.99
N TYR A 167 -21.88 41.07 -33.57
CA TYR A 167 -22.38 42.24 -32.89
C TYR A 167 -23.91 42.28 -33.01
N ILE A 168 -24.63 42.42 -31.90
CA ILE A 168 -26.08 42.60 -31.84
C ILE A 168 -26.37 44.01 -31.33
N SER A 169 -27.02 44.82 -32.15
CA SER A 169 -27.50 46.15 -31.80
C SER A 169 -28.89 46.08 -31.18
N ARG A 170 -29.13 46.93 -30.16
CA ARG A 170 -30.48 47.18 -29.65
C ARG A 170 -31.37 47.94 -30.63
N ALA A 171 -30.78 48.55 -31.66
CA ALA A 171 -31.47 49.26 -32.72
C ALA A 171 -32.03 48.34 -33.81
N GLY A 172 -32.12 47.03 -33.57
CA GLY A 172 -32.79 46.11 -34.49
C GLY A 172 -31.92 45.48 -35.55
N PHE A 173 -30.61 45.40 -35.36
CA PHE A 173 -29.74 44.78 -36.35
C PHE A 173 -28.59 44.02 -35.72
N TYR A 174 -27.91 43.20 -36.52
CA TYR A 174 -26.73 42.47 -36.13
C TYR A 174 -25.81 42.21 -37.32
N ILE A 175 -24.54 41.93 -37.03
CA ILE A 175 -23.55 41.48 -38.00
C ILE A 175 -22.89 40.23 -37.44
N SER A 176 -22.72 39.22 -38.27
CA SER A 176 -22.07 37.96 -37.88
C SER A 176 -21.00 37.56 -38.89
N SER A 177 -19.93 36.92 -38.41
CA SER A 177 -18.95 36.24 -39.27
C SER A 177 -19.53 35.01 -39.98
N ARG A 178 -20.71 34.53 -39.57
CA ARG A 178 -21.52 33.51 -40.26
C ARG A 178 -22.94 34.03 -40.45
N PRO A 179 -23.20 34.85 -41.49
CA PRO A 179 -24.52 35.42 -41.72
C PRO A 179 -25.56 34.33 -42.06
N PRO A 180 -26.85 34.57 -41.75
CA PRO A 180 -27.94 33.66 -42.10
C PRO A 180 -28.07 33.50 -43.63
N GLN A 181 -28.59 32.37 -44.09
CA GLN A 181 -28.69 32.04 -45.51
C GLN A 181 -29.97 32.58 -46.17
N ASN A 182 -31.03 32.83 -45.39
CA ASN A 182 -32.30 33.31 -45.89
C ASN A 182 -32.97 34.33 -44.95
N ALA A 183 -34.03 34.98 -45.46
CA ALA A 183 -34.76 36.03 -44.74
C ALA A 183 -35.44 35.52 -43.45
N GLN A 184 -35.98 34.29 -43.46
CA GLN A 184 -36.63 33.73 -42.29
C GLN A 184 -35.62 33.51 -41.15
N GLU A 185 -34.47 32.92 -41.48
CA GLU A 185 -33.37 32.73 -40.53
C GLU A 185 -32.88 34.05 -39.94
N LEU A 186 -32.92 35.14 -40.70
CA LEU A 186 -32.49 36.47 -40.24
C LEU A 186 -33.36 36.98 -39.08
N GLU A 187 -34.68 37.01 -39.28
CA GLU A 187 -35.61 37.44 -38.23
C GLU A 187 -35.56 36.50 -37.02
N GLU A 188 -35.58 35.18 -37.26
CA GLU A 188 -35.52 34.16 -36.20
C GLU A 188 -34.22 34.25 -35.40
N SER A 189 -33.10 34.52 -36.07
CA SER A 189 -31.79 34.73 -35.42
C SER A 189 -31.86 35.93 -34.49
N TYR A 190 -32.30 37.09 -34.99
CA TYR A 190 -32.37 38.30 -34.16
C TYR A 190 -33.33 38.11 -32.97
N ALA A 191 -34.52 37.55 -33.23
CA ALA A 191 -35.51 37.24 -32.20
C ALA A 191 -34.96 36.34 -31.10
N THR A 192 -34.18 35.32 -31.47
CA THR A 192 -33.58 34.41 -30.50
C THR A 192 -32.43 35.08 -29.77
N MET A 193 -31.52 35.75 -30.48
CA MET A 193 -30.30 36.33 -29.93
C MET A 193 -30.60 37.32 -28.81
N ILE A 194 -31.61 38.18 -29.00
CA ILE A 194 -31.98 39.15 -27.98
C ILE A 194 -32.51 38.47 -26.71
N GLN A 195 -33.12 37.29 -26.79
CA GLN A 195 -33.69 36.59 -25.62
C GLN A 195 -32.66 35.78 -24.83
N ARG A 196 -31.44 35.58 -25.38
CA ARG A 196 -30.42 34.77 -24.72
C ARG A 196 -29.72 35.53 -23.58
N PRO A 197 -29.15 34.80 -22.60
CA PRO A 197 -28.46 35.40 -21.46
C PRO A 197 -27.32 36.34 -21.86
N TYR A 198 -26.58 36.04 -22.93
CA TYR A 198 -25.48 36.91 -23.39
C TYR A 198 -25.94 38.32 -23.78
N PHE A 199 -27.19 38.51 -24.20
CA PHE A 199 -27.73 39.83 -24.52
C PHE A 199 -28.41 40.45 -23.29
N ARG A 200 -29.28 39.68 -22.62
CA ARG A 200 -30.08 40.14 -21.48
C ARG A 200 -29.24 40.50 -20.25
N ASP A 201 -28.19 39.72 -19.96
CA ASP A 201 -27.33 39.98 -18.80
C ASP A 201 -26.53 41.28 -18.95
N GLN A 202 -26.40 41.79 -20.17
CA GLN A 202 -25.68 43.03 -20.48
C GLN A 202 -26.59 44.27 -20.49
N ASP A 203 -27.85 44.12 -20.08
CA ASP A 203 -28.78 45.25 -19.86
C ASP A 203 -28.17 46.24 -18.85
N PRO A 204 -28.11 47.57 -19.15
CA PRO A 204 -27.64 48.60 -18.22
C PRO A 204 -28.27 48.56 -16.82
N HIS A 205 -29.48 48.05 -16.67
CA HIS A 205 -30.13 47.90 -15.36
C HIS A 205 -29.51 46.77 -14.51
N ASN A 206 -28.75 45.86 -15.11
CA ASN A 206 -28.01 44.83 -14.40
C ASN A 206 -26.74 45.44 -13.78
N PRO A 207 -26.50 45.33 -12.45
CA PRO A 207 -25.32 45.90 -11.80
C PRO A 207 -23.97 45.32 -12.30
N LEU A 208 -24.00 44.20 -13.02
CA LEU A 208 -22.81 43.54 -13.57
C LEU A 208 -22.65 43.72 -15.10
N HIS A 209 -23.45 44.57 -15.75
CA HIS A 209 -23.49 44.72 -17.21
C HIS A 209 -22.19 45.23 -17.84
N ALA A 210 -21.33 45.94 -17.10
CA ALA A 210 -20.09 46.51 -17.66
C ALA A 210 -18.90 45.53 -17.65
N ARG A 211 -19.17 44.22 -17.62
CA ARG A 211 -18.14 43.18 -17.53
C ARG A 211 -18.35 42.09 -18.56
N LEU A 212 -17.27 41.38 -18.86
CA LEU A 212 -17.31 40.18 -19.67
C LEU A 212 -18.15 39.09 -18.98
N ARG A 213 -19.04 38.44 -19.73
CA ARG A 213 -19.97 37.43 -19.20
C ARG A 213 -19.97 36.17 -20.06
N TRP A 214 -19.82 35.04 -19.39
CA TRP A 214 -19.98 33.71 -19.97
C TRP A 214 -21.40 33.20 -19.75
N THR A 215 -21.98 32.59 -20.77
CA THR A 215 -23.22 31.82 -20.64
C THR A 215 -22.94 30.42 -20.11
N GLU A 216 -23.98 29.79 -19.56
CA GLU A 216 -24.01 28.32 -19.43
C GLU A 216 -24.10 27.67 -20.80
N GLY A 217 -23.89 26.35 -20.85
CA GLY A 217 -24.03 25.59 -22.09
C GLY A 217 -25.47 25.64 -22.61
N TYR A 218 -25.66 26.01 -23.87
CA TYR A 218 -26.99 26.06 -24.49
C TYR A 218 -26.96 25.54 -25.94
N GLN A 219 -28.11 25.12 -26.42
CA GLN A 219 -28.26 24.66 -27.81
C GLN A 219 -28.32 25.87 -28.76
N GLY A 220 -27.37 25.93 -29.69
CA GLY A 220 -27.33 26.90 -30.77
C GLY A 220 -28.51 26.78 -31.72
N LEU A 221 -28.66 27.76 -32.62
CA LEU A 221 -29.69 27.75 -33.65
C LEU A 221 -29.27 26.85 -34.82
N PHE A 222 -30.23 26.45 -35.66
CA PHE A 222 -29.97 25.78 -36.94
C PHE A 222 -28.97 24.61 -36.86
N ASP A 223 -29.14 23.74 -35.87
CA ASP A 223 -28.29 22.55 -35.62
C ASP A 223 -26.80 22.83 -35.36
N GLU A 224 -26.44 24.02 -34.87
CA GLU A 224 -25.06 24.36 -34.47
C GLU A 224 -24.53 23.53 -33.28
N GLY A 225 -25.41 22.80 -32.60
CA GLY A 225 -25.08 21.95 -31.47
C GLY A 225 -25.00 22.72 -30.15
N LEU A 226 -24.45 22.08 -29.12
CA LEU A 226 -24.22 22.70 -27.82
C LEU A 226 -23.05 23.69 -27.92
N MET A 227 -23.18 24.85 -27.29
CA MET A 227 -22.16 25.90 -27.30
C MET A 227 -22.17 26.72 -26.01
N MET A 228 -21.08 27.46 -25.80
CA MET A 228 -20.98 28.52 -24.81
C MET A 228 -20.63 29.82 -25.50
N THR A 229 -21.14 30.93 -24.96
CA THR A 229 -20.90 32.26 -25.53
C THR A 229 -20.30 33.15 -24.47
N VAL A 230 -19.29 33.91 -24.88
CA VAL A 230 -18.81 35.05 -24.13
C VAL A 230 -19.37 36.33 -24.74
N SER A 231 -19.70 37.30 -23.89
CA SER A 231 -20.25 38.58 -24.31
C SER A 231 -19.64 39.74 -23.55
N THR A 232 -19.59 40.90 -24.21
CA THR A 232 -19.17 42.18 -23.65
C THR A 232 -20.08 43.29 -24.21
N PRO A 233 -20.47 44.28 -23.40
CA PRO A 233 -21.35 45.36 -23.87
C PRO A 233 -20.59 46.35 -24.76
N ILE A 234 -21.31 46.99 -25.67
CA ILE A 234 -20.80 48.11 -26.47
C ILE A 234 -21.44 49.38 -25.93
N ILE A 235 -20.61 50.18 -25.26
CA ILE A 235 -21.02 51.39 -24.56
C ILE A 235 -20.09 52.51 -25.00
N SER A 236 -20.66 53.59 -25.52
CA SER A 236 -19.93 54.81 -25.85
C SER A 236 -20.72 56.03 -25.37
N GLU A 237 -20.03 57.00 -24.77
CA GLU A 237 -20.63 58.23 -24.22
C GLU A 237 -21.80 58.00 -23.24
N GLY A 238 -21.80 56.87 -22.53
CA GLY A 238 -22.87 56.50 -21.59
C GLY A 238 -24.10 55.88 -22.24
N TYR A 239 -24.13 55.74 -23.58
CA TYR A 239 -25.16 55.03 -24.31
C TYR A 239 -24.76 53.58 -24.57
N TRP A 240 -25.66 52.65 -24.22
CA TRP A 240 -25.51 51.22 -24.54
C TRP A 240 -26.09 50.94 -25.93
N TYR A 241 -25.23 50.59 -26.88
CA TYR A 241 -25.59 50.30 -28.26
C TYR A 241 -26.03 48.84 -28.45
N GLY A 242 -25.44 47.93 -27.68
CA GLY A 242 -25.72 46.51 -27.81
C GLY A 242 -24.61 45.64 -27.25
N VAL A 243 -24.47 44.44 -27.81
CA VAL A 243 -23.58 43.41 -27.28
C VAL A 243 -22.73 42.81 -28.38
N LEU A 244 -21.45 42.68 -28.08
CA LEU A 244 -20.47 41.96 -28.87
C LEU A 244 -20.28 40.57 -28.25
N SER A 245 -20.29 39.52 -29.06
CA SER A 245 -20.21 38.14 -28.54
C SER A 245 -19.44 37.21 -29.45
N MET A 246 -18.95 36.13 -28.83
CA MET A 246 -18.16 35.11 -29.48
C MET A 246 -18.58 33.72 -28.97
N ASP A 247 -18.79 32.79 -29.90
CA ASP A 247 -19.26 31.44 -29.62
C ASP A 247 -18.15 30.40 -29.62
N PHE A 248 -18.24 29.46 -28.71
CA PHE A 248 -17.42 28.26 -28.64
C PHE A 248 -18.31 27.02 -28.74
N THR A 249 -18.29 26.35 -29.89
CA THR A 249 -19.04 25.11 -30.05
C THR A 249 -18.42 23.97 -29.25
N GLN A 250 -19.26 23.04 -28.79
CA GLN A 250 -18.84 21.81 -28.14
C GLN A 250 -17.81 21.04 -28.98
N SER A 251 -17.96 21.02 -30.31
CA SER A 251 -17.05 20.34 -31.23
C SER A 251 -15.63 20.94 -31.21
N ARG A 252 -15.49 22.26 -31.13
CA ARG A 252 -14.20 22.96 -31.04
C ARG A 252 -13.53 22.70 -29.70
N ILE A 253 -14.28 22.83 -28.61
CA ILE A 253 -13.80 22.54 -27.25
C ILE A 253 -13.39 21.07 -27.14
N HIS A 254 -14.17 20.14 -27.71
CA HIS A 254 -13.84 18.72 -27.75
C HIS A 254 -12.54 18.45 -28.52
N ALA A 255 -12.38 19.06 -29.70
CA ALA A 255 -11.16 18.90 -30.51
C ALA A 255 -9.91 19.42 -29.76
N LEU A 256 -10.04 20.56 -29.07
CA LEU A 256 -8.96 21.13 -28.26
C LEU A 256 -8.63 20.26 -27.04
N LEU A 257 -9.64 19.75 -26.34
CA LEU A 257 -9.42 18.79 -25.25
C LEU A 257 -8.75 17.51 -25.76
N ALA A 258 -9.12 17.05 -26.96
CA ALA A 258 -8.56 15.84 -27.55
C ALA A 258 -7.09 16.02 -27.94
N SER A 259 -6.72 17.21 -28.44
CA SER A 259 -5.34 17.56 -28.78
C SER A 259 -4.48 17.85 -27.55
N ALA A 260 -5.06 18.44 -26.50
CA ALA A 260 -4.39 18.66 -25.22
C ALA A 260 -4.20 17.37 -24.41
N ARG A 261 -4.92 16.29 -24.76
CA ARG A 261 -4.79 14.99 -24.10
C ARG A 261 -3.46 14.34 -24.46
N ASN A 262 -2.49 14.45 -23.55
CA ASN A 262 -1.26 13.66 -23.62
C ASN A 262 -1.55 12.15 -23.52
N SER A 263 -0.68 11.32 -24.13
CA SER A 263 -0.77 9.85 -24.10
C SER A 263 -0.82 9.23 -22.70
N SER A 264 -0.39 10.00 -21.69
CA SER A 264 -0.38 9.63 -20.27
C SER A 264 -1.73 9.85 -19.55
N LEU A 265 -2.60 10.73 -20.05
CA LEU A 265 -3.96 10.96 -19.52
C LEU A 265 -4.95 10.04 -20.27
N GLN A 266 -5.05 8.80 -19.81
CA GLN A 266 -5.99 7.81 -20.37
C GLN A 266 -7.39 7.86 -19.72
N GLY A 267 -7.62 8.80 -18.81
CA GLY A 267 -8.89 8.98 -18.11
C GLY A 267 -9.98 9.63 -18.95
N LYS A 268 -11.21 9.49 -18.47
CA LYS A 268 -12.36 10.21 -19.02
C LYS A 268 -12.22 11.66 -18.60
N MET A 269 -12.20 12.57 -19.56
CA MET A 269 -12.18 14.00 -19.27
C MET A 269 -13.54 14.61 -19.55
N VAL A 270 -14.00 15.49 -18.68
CA VAL A 270 -15.31 16.13 -18.75
C VAL A 270 -15.11 17.61 -18.44
N LEU A 271 -15.65 18.47 -19.30
CA LEU A 271 -15.73 19.90 -19.03
C LEU A 271 -17.15 20.23 -18.56
N LEU A 272 -17.24 20.85 -17.39
CA LEU A 272 -18.49 21.25 -16.75
C LEU A 272 -18.60 22.77 -16.73
N ASP A 273 -19.80 23.31 -16.90
CA ASP A 273 -20.06 24.74 -16.71
C ASP A 273 -20.16 25.14 -15.23
N ARG A 274 -20.48 26.41 -14.95
CA ARG A 274 -20.66 26.92 -13.58
C ARG A 274 -21.77 26.25 -12.79
N SER A 275 -22.77 25.69 -13.48
CA SER A 275 -23.90 24.96 -12.91
C SER A 275 -23.63 23.46 -12.84
N LEU A 276 -22.40 23.04 -13.16
CA LEU A 276 -21.93 21.65 -13.19
C LEU A 276 -22.65 20.79 -14.26
N HIS A 277 -23.24 21.43 -15.27
CA HIS A 277 -23.73 20.74 -16.45
C HIS A 277 -22.57 20.43 -17.40
N GLU A 278 -22.67 19.29 -18.08
CA GLU A 278 -21.64 18.86 -18.99
C GLU A 278 -21.69 19.63 -20.32
N ILE A 279 -20.57 20.28 -20.65
CA ILE A 279 -20.36 20.93 -21.95
C ILE A 279 -19.80 19.90 -22.94
N THR A 280 -18.79 19.13 -22.53
CA THR A 280 -18.20 18.12 -23.41
C THR A 280 -17.51 17.01 -22.62
N ARG A 281 -17.40 15.84 -23.24
CA ARG A 281 -16.70 14.68 -22.69
C ARG A 281 -15.74 14.07 -23.70
N LEU A 282 -14.60 13.62 -23.21
CA LEU A 282 -13.71 12.68 -23.89
C LEU A 282 -13.82 11.33 -23.20
N THR A 283 -14.20 10.33 -23.98
CA THR A 283 -14.33 8.95 -23.49
C THR A 283 -12.96 8.31 -23.25
N ALA A 284 -12.91 7.47 -22.22
CA ALA A 284 -11.78 6.57 -21.95
C ALA A 284 -12.11 5.12 -22.33
N PRO A 285 -11.12 4.29 -22.64
CA PRO A 285 -11.31 2.84 -22.80
C PRO A 285 -11.85 2.24 -21.49
N ASN A 286 -12.93 1.46 -21.55
CA ASN A 286 -13.60 0.88 -20.37
C ASN A 286 -14.12 1.93 -19.37
N ASP A 287 -14.65 3.06 -19.87
CA ASP A 287 -15.31 4.07 -19.03
C ASP A 287 -16.49 3.46 -18.26
N GLN A 288 -16.54 3.72 -16.95
CA GLN A 288 -17.66 3.35 -16.09
C GLN A 288 -18.34 4.64 -15.61
N PRO A 289 -19.64 4.83 -15.85
CA PRO A 289 -20.32 6.04 -15.41
C PRO A 289 -20.34 6.14 -13.88
N LEU A 290 -20.21 7.36 -13.37
CA LEU A 290 -20.42 7.66 -11.95
C LEU A 290 -21.88 7.38 -11.59
N THR A 291 -22.09 6.76 -10.43
CA THR A 291 -23.44 6.62 -9.85
C THR A 291 -23.99 7.99 -9.43
N ALA A 292 -25.31 8.11 -9.29
CA ALA A 292 -25.94 9.37 -8.90
C ALA A 292 -25.41 9.91 -7.55
N GLU A 293 -25.17 9.03 -6.59
CA GLU A 293 -24.57 9.38 -5.29
C GLU A 293 -23.15 9.90 -5.42
N GLN A 294 -22.32 9.23 -6.24
CA GLN A 294 -20.94 9.68 -6.50
C GLN A 294 -20.90 11.03 -7.22
N LYS A 295 -21.83 11.27 -8.15
CA LYS A 295 -21.96 12.54 -8.85
C LYS A 295 -22.32 13.67 -7.88
N ALA A 296 -23.34 13.47 -7.03
CA ALA A 296 -23.74 14.46 -6.03
C ALA A 296 -22.62 14.81 -5.04
N LEU A 297 -21.86 13.80 -4.59
CA LEU A 297 -20.72 14.01 -3.71
C LEU A 297 -19.59 14.79 -4.40
N LEU A 298 -19.33 14.48 -5.68
CA LEU A 298 -18.34 15.21 -6.48
C LEU A 298 -18.76 16.68 -6.66
N GLU A 299 -20.02 16.94 -6.99
CA GLU A 299 -20.55 18.31 -7.14
C GLU A 299 -20.37 19.12 -5.84
N GLN A 300 -20.68 18.52 -4.68
CA GLN A 300 -20.46 19.15 -3.38
C GLN A 300 -18.98 19.49 -3.13
N GLN A 301 -18.06 18.61 -3.53
CA GLN A 301 -16.61 18.82 -3.36
C GLN A 301 -16.07 19.90 -4.30
N ILE A 302 -16.57 19.98 -5.54
CA ILE A 302 -16.19 21.01 -6.51
C ILE A 302 -16.61 22.40 -6.02
N LEU A 303 -17.78 22.52 -5.40
CA LEU A 303 -18.27 23.79 -4.85
C LEU A 303 -17.45 24.25 -3.63
N GLN A 304 -16.83 23.33 -2.90
CA GLN A 304 -15.99 23.66 -1.73
C GLN A 304 -14.57 24.10 -2.10
N SER A 305 -14.00 23.55 -3.18
CA SER A 305 -12.62 23.85 -3.59
C SER A 305 -12.49 23.96 -5.11
N PRO A 306 -11.85 25.04 -5.62
CA PRO A 306 -11.70 25.26 -7.06
C PRO A 306 -10.84 24.19 -7.74
N ALA A 307 -9.96 23.51 -7.00
CA ALA A 307 -9.21 22.36 -7.50
C ALA A 307 -9.10 21.30 -6.41
N GLY A 308 -9.02 20.03 -6.81
CA GLY A 308 -8.97 18.95 -5.85
C GLY A 308 -8.81 17.57 -6.44
N VAL A 309 -8.73 16.62 -5.53
CA VAL A 309 -8.62 15.19 -5.81
C VAL A 309 -9.57 14.47 -4.87
N SER A 310 -10.28 13.48 -5.37
CA SER A 310 -11.16 12.63 -4.59
C SER A 310 -11.10 11.20 -5.09
N ARG A 311 -11.29 10.26 -4.17
CA ARG A 311 -11.41 8.83 -4.50
C ARG A 311 -12.83 8.39 -4.21
N LEU A 312 -13.56 8.03 -5.25
CA LEU A 312 -14.93 7.52 -5.18
C LEU A 312 -14.95 6.05 -5.59
N GLY A 313 -14.94 5.15 -4.60
CA GLY A 313 -14.86 3.71 -4.82
C GLY A 313 -13.57 3.30 -5.54
N THR A 314 -13.72 2.80 -6.77
CA THR A 314 -12.61 2.38 -7.64
C THR A 314 -12.16 3.46 -8.61
N GLN A 315 -12.75 4.66 -8.56
CA GLN A 315 -12.42 5.76 -9.43
C GLN A 315 -11.68 6.86 -8.67
N PHE A 316 -10.67 7.40 -9.32
CA PHE A 316 -9.88 8.52 -8.88
C PHE A 316 -10.25 9.73 -9.74
N ILE A 317 -10.69 10.80 -9.09
CA ILE A 317 -11.25 11.97 -9.76
C ILE A 317 -10.39 13.17 -9.39
N THR A 318 -9.96 13.91 -10.40
CA THR A 318 -9.23 15.16 -10.24
C THR A 318 -10.00 16.27 -10.95
N TRP A 319 -10.08 17.44 -10.32
CA TRP A 319 -10.75 18.59 -10.92
C TRP A 319 -9.93 19.87 -10.74
N SER A 320 -10.14 20.82 -11.67
CA SER A 320 -9.59 22.17 -11.61
C SER A 320 -10.56 23.16 -12.25
N LYS A 321 -10.74 24.33 -11.64
CA LYS A 321 -11.47 25.46 -12.23
C LYS A 321 -10.60 26.13 -13.28
N LEU A 322 -11.16 26.41 -14.45
CA LEU A 322 -10.53 27.29 -15.44
C LEU A 322 -10.45 28.72 -14.88
N ARG A 323 -9.41 29.46 -15.28
CA ARG A 323 -9.18 30.82 -14.78
C ARG A 323 -9.98 31.85 -15.56
N ASN A 324 -10.08 31.65 -16.86
CA ASN A 324 -10.64 32.64 -17.80
C ASN A 324 -12.08 32.34 -18.20
N VAL A 325 -12.58 31.16 -17.84
CA VAL A 325 -13.95 30.69 -18.09
C VAL A 325 -14.52 30.18 -16.78
N ASP A 326 -15.80 30.45 -16.51
CA ASP A 326 -16.51 29.87 -15.36
C ASP A 326 -16.90 28.41 -15.64
N ALA A 327 -15.89 27.56 -15.77
CA ALA A 327 -16.02 26.14 -16.04
C ALA A 327 -14.99 25.31 -15.26
N TYR A 328 -15.28 24.03 -15.09
CA TYR A 328 -14.43 23.08 -14.39
C TYR A 328 -14.02 21.95 -15.32
N ILE A 329 -12.73 21.63 -15.36
CA ILE A 329 -12.25 20.42 -16.00
C ILE A 329 -12.14 19.31 -14.96
N VAL A 330 -12.72 18.15 -15.27
CA VAL A 330 -12.74 16.96 -14.42
C VAL A 330 -12.13 15.79 -15.19
N ASN A 331 -11.19 15.10 -14.57
CA ASN A 331 -10.60 13.86 -15.09
C ASN A 331 -10.95 12.70 -14.15
N VAL A 332 -11.53 11.65 -14.71
CA VAL A 332 -11.99 10.45 -14.01
C VAL A 332 -11.19 9.25 -14.52
N GLN A 333 -10.47 8.58 -13.62
CA GLN A 333 -9.68 7.39 -13.93
C GLN A 333 -10.08 6.23 -13.03
N SER A 334 -10.18 5.03 -13.60
CA SER A 334 -10.38 3.82 -12.80
C SER A 334 -9.06 3.30 -12.22
N LEU A 335 -9.11 2.64 -11.06
CA LEU A 335 -7.96 1.94 -10.47
C LEU A 335 -7.34 0.94 -11.43
N LYS A 336 -8.14 0.24 -12.25
CA LYS A 336 -7.64 -0.72 -13.26
C LYS A 336 -6.78 -0.02 -14.31
N GLN A 337 -7.20 1.14 -14.79
CA GLN A 337 -6.40 1.97 -15.69
C GLN A 337 -5.12 2.45 -14.99
N GLY A 338 -5.23 2.90 -13.73
CA GLY A 338 -4.08 3.29 -12.91
C GLY A 338 -3.04 2.16 -12.74
N PHE A 339 -3.49 0.92 -12.53
CA PHE A 339 -2.61 -0.25 -12.44
C PHE A 339 -1.90 -0.60 -13.75
N SER A 340 -2.55 -0.32 -14.90
CA SER A 340 -1.95 -0.55 -16.22
C SER A 340 -0.89 0.49 -16.61
N GLN A 341 -0.89 1.65 -15.94
CA GLN A 341 0.14 2.68 -16.14
C GLN A 341 1.47 2.28 -15.50
N GLU A 342 2.55 2.98 -15.87
CA GLU A 342 3.91 2.72 -15.38
C GLU A 342 4.00 2.62 -13.84
N LEU A 343 3.38 3.56 -13.13
CA LEU A 343 3.34 3.59 -11.66
C LEU A 343 2.63 2.37 -11.08
N GLY A 344 1.55 1.93 -11.72
CA GLY A 344 0.80 0.74 -11.33
C GLY A 344 1.60 -0.56 -11.50
N ARG A 345 2.33 -0.69 -12.61
CA ARG A 345 3.23 -1.83 -12.86
C ARG A 345 4.37 -1.89 -11.85
N VAL A 346 4.96 -0.73 -11.52
CA VAL A 346 6.00 -0.64 -10.48
C VAL A 346 5.44 -1.08 -9.12
N ALA A 347 4.25 -0.62 -8.73
CA ALA A 347 3.62 -1.03 -7.48
C ALA A 347 3.35 -2.55 -7.43
N LEU A 348 2.84 -3.14 -8.52
CA LEU A 348 2.61 -4.58 -8.60
C LEU A 348 3.93 -5.37 -8.51
N PHE A 349 4.98 -4.90 -9.17
CA PHE A 349 6.31 -5.49 -9.11
C PHE A 349 6.89 -5.43 -7.69
N MET A 350 6.77 -4.30 -6.98
CA MET A 350 7.23 -4.15 -5.60
C MET A 350 6.47 -5.10 -4.65
N VAL A 351 5.15 -5.21 -4.78
CA VAL A 351 4.36 -6.18 -3.99
C VAL A 351 4.78 -7.62 -4.30
N GLY A 352 4.99 -7.95 -5.58
CA GLY A 352 5.50 -9.27 -5.98
C GLY A 352 6.87 -9.59 -5.39
N MET A 353 7.80 -8.63 -5.45
CA MET A 353 9.14 -8.75 -4.86
C MET A 353 9.08 -8.91 -3.35
N TRP A 354 8.19 -8.17 -2.67
CA TRP A 354 7.96 -8.31 -1.23
C TRP A 354 7.41 -9.70 -0.87
N LEU A 355 6.46 -10.23 -1.65
CA LEU A 355 5.95 -11.59 -1.45
C LEU A 355 7.06 -12.66 -1.61
N VAL A 356 7.92 -12.51 -2.61
CA VAL A 356 9.09 -13.38 -2.81
C VAL A 356 10.04 -13.27 -1.62
N PHE A 357 10.31 -12.06 -1.14
CA PHE A 357 11.16 -11.83 0.04
C PHE A 357 10.58 -12.49 1.30
N VAL A 358 9.28 -12.35 1.55
CA VAL A 358 8.59 -13.01 2.67
C VAL A 358 8.66 -14.52 2.54
N LEU A 359 8.49 -15.08 1.34
CA LEU A 359 8.62 -16.51 1.09
C LEU A 359 10.03 -17.00 1.41
N LEU A 360 11.07 -16.28 0.97
CA LEU A 360 12.47 -16.57 1.30
C LEU A 360 12.73 -16.47 2.81
N LEU A 361 12.17 -15.47 3.49
CA LEU A 361 12.30 -15.29 4.94
C LEU A 361 11.68 -16.46 5.70
N VAL A 362 10.49 -16.92 5.28
CA VAL A 362 9.81 -18.09 5.87
C VAL A 362 10.61 -19.36 5.61
N ALA A 363 11.15 -19.56 4.40
CA ALA A 363 11.99 -20.70 4.07
C ALA A 363 13.27 -20.72 4.91
N ALA A 364 13.96 -19.58 5.03
CA ALA A 364 15.14 -19.43 5.87
C ALA A 364 14.84 -19.74 7.34
N HIS A 365 13.71 -19.22 7.87
CA HIS A 365 13.26 -19.51 9.23
C HIS A 365 13.05 -21.02 9.45
N GLN A 366 12.38 -21.70 8.51
CA GLN A 366 12.17 -23.16 8.56
C GLN A 366 13.49 -23.93 8.57
N VAL A 367 14.44 -23.55 7.73
CA VAL A 367 15.77 -24.19 7.66
C VAL A 367 16.55 -23.99 8.97
N ILE A 368 16.63 -22.76 9.46
CA ILE A 368 17.35 -22.43 10.71
C ILE A 368 16.71 -23.16 11.90
N PHE A 369 15.39 -23.16 12.00
CA PHE A 369 14.68 -23.86 13.08
C PHE A 369 14.98 -25.37 13.08
N ARG A 370 14.94 -26.01 11.90
CA ARG A 370 15.28 -27.43 11.76
C ARG A 370 16.74 -27.71 12.12
N LEU A 371 17.66 -26.83 11.73
CA LEU A 371 19.08 -26.96 12.03
C LEU A 371 19.33 -26.88 13.54
N VAL A 372 18.80 -25.86 14.22
CA VAL A 372 18.94 -25.70 15.67
C VAL A 372 18.37 -26.90 16.42
N ARG A 373 17.21 -27.42 15.99
CA ARG A 373 16.63 -28.63 16.59
C ARG A 373 17.53 -29.85 16.42
N ARG A 374 18.05 -30.09 15.22
CA ARG A 374 18.97 -31.22 14.95
C ARG A 374 20.25 -31.12 15.77
N LEU A 375 20.84 -29.92 15.85
CA LEU A 375 22.05 -29.69 16.66
C LEU A 375 21.79 -29.99 18.14
N ASN A 376 20.64 -29.55 18.67
CA ASN A 376 20.28 -29.81 20.06
C ASN A 376 20.07 -31.31 20.33
N ASP A 377 19.35 -32.01 19.44
CA ASP A 377 19.11 -33.46 19.55
C ASP A 377 20.42 -34.26 19.44
N MET A 378 21.33 -33.86 18.55
CA MET A 378 22.64 -34.50 18.41
C MET A 378 23.53 -34.26 19.63
N SER A 379 23.56 -33.03 20.14
CA SER A 379 24.28 -32.70 21.37
C SER A 379 23.79 -33.54 22.55
N ALA A 380 22.47 -33.64 22.74
CA ALA A 380 21.89 -34.48 23.80
C ALA A 380 22.27 -35.96 23.66
N LYS A 381 22.27 -36.51 22.44
CA LYS A 381 22.70 -37.90 22.19
C LYS A 381 24.19 -38.12 22.46
N LEU A 382 25.04 -37.14 22.12
CA LEU A 382 26.48 -37.21 22.39
C LEU A 382 26.75 -37.18 23.88
N VAL A 383 26.12 -36.26 24.62
CA VAL A 383 26.22 -36.19 26.09
C VAL A 383 25.77 -37.51 26.73
N TRP A 384 24.67 -38.09 26.26
CA TRP A 384 24.21 -39.38 26.79
C TRP A 384 25.22 -40.51 26.53
N ARG A 385 25.74 -40.64 25.30
CA ARG A 385 26.74 -41.67 24.97
C ARG A 385 28.07 -41.47 25.68
N ALA A 386 28.45 -40.23 25.92
CA ALA A 386 29.68 -39.88 26.62
C ALA A 386 29.61 -40.23 28.11
N ASN A 387 28.43 -40.22 28.72
CA ASN A 387 28.28 -40.35 30.18
C ASN A 387 27.71 -41.68 30.66
N TYR A 388 26.95 -42.40 29.83
CA TYR A 388 26.25 -43.62 30.26
C TYR A 388 26.80 -44.88 29.58
N ASP A 389 26.85 -45.98 30.32
CA ASP A 389 27.18 -47.30 29.79
C ASP A 389 26.02 -47.82 28.91
N GLY A 390 26.35 -48.30 27.71
CA GLY A 390 25.38 -48.67 26.69
C GLY A 390 24.50 -49.87 27.05
N LEU A 391 24.99 -50.76 27.94
CA LEU A 391 24.27 -51.96 28.35
C LEU A 391 23.39 -51.71 29.58
N THR A 392 23.95 -51.02 30.59
CA THR A 392 23.33 -50.89 31.91
C THR A 392 22.56 -49.60 32.12
N ARG A 393 22.83 -48.57 31.30
CA ARG A 393 22.32 -47.20 31.47
C ARG A 393 22.71 -46.55 32.81
N LEU A 394 23.62 -47.15 33.58
CA LEU A 394 24.33 -46.48 34.66
C LEU A 394 25.42 -45.59 34.07
N LEU A 395 26.07 -44.77 34.89
CA LEU A 395 27.22 -44.01 34.41
C LEU A 395 28.31 -44.97 33.93
N ASN A 396 28.99 -44.60 32.86
CA ASN A 396 30.22 -45.29 32.50
C ASN A 396 31.34 -44.92 33.49
N ARG A 397 32.44 -45.67 33.44
CA ARG A 397 33.59 -45.48 34.34
C ARG A 397 34.03 -44.01 34.44
N SER A 398 34.25 -43.34 33.31
CA SER A 398 34.75 -41.96 33.29
C SER A 398 33.78 -40.98 33.95
N ALA A 399 32.51 -41.01 33.56
CA ALA A 399 31.51 -40.10 34.12
C ALA A 399 31.14 -40.40 35.57
N PHE A 400 31.28 -41.66 35.99
CA PHE A 400 31.12 -42.05 37.39
C PHE A 400 32.20 -41.41 38.27
N PHE A 401 33.48 -41.54 37.90
CA PHE A 401 34.57 -40.97 38.70
C PHE A 401 34.54 -39.45 38.73
N GLU A 402 34.19 -38.80 37.61
CA GLU A 402 34.00 -37.33 37.60
C GLU A 402 32.92 -36.89 38.61
N GLN A 403 31.81 -37.62 38.71
CA GLN A 403 30.77 -37.34 39.72
C GLN A 403 31.19 -37.73 41.13
N PHE A 404 31.97 -38.80 41.27
CA PHE A 404 32.51 -39.24 42.55
C PHE A 404 33.44 -38.16 43.11
N ASP A 405 34.43 -37.69 42.34
CA ASP A 405 35.34 -36.62 42.75
C ASP A 405 34.59 -35.34 43.16
N ALA A 406 33.53 -34.98 42.42
CA ALA A 406 32.70 -33.83 42.75
C ALA A 406 31.92 -34.01 44.06
N LEU A 407 31.38 -35.22 44.31
CA LEU A 407 30.68 -35.55 45.55
C LEU A 407 31.64 -35.65 46.75
N ALA A 408 32.85 -36.19 46.54
CA ALA A 408 33.92 -36.25 47.51
C ALA A 408 34.33 -34.85 47.97
N ALA A 409 34.65 -33.96 47.02
CA ALA A 409 35.01 -32.57 47.32
C ALA A 409 33.88 -31.84 48.06
N ARG A 410 32.62 -32.06 47.65
CA ARG A 410 31.46 -31.48 48.34
C ARG A 410 31.29 -32.03 49.75
N GLY A 411 31.41 -33.34 49.95
CA GLY A 411 31.30 -33.99 51.24
C GLY A 411 32.37 -33.49 52.22
N GLN A 412 33.61 -33.34 51.74
CA GLN A 412 34.71 -32.78 52.51
C GLN A 412 34.44 -31.31 52.90
N GLN A 413 33.95 -30.48 51.97
CA GLN A 413 33.62 -29.09 52.26
C GLN A 413 32.48 -28.96 53.28
N GLN A 414 31.48 -29.84 53.21
CA GLN A 414 30.29 -29.81 54.06
C GLN A 414 30.45 -30.61 55.36
N GLN A 415 31.56 -31.35 55.50
CA GLN A 415 31.82 -32.27 56.62
C GLN A 415 30.68 -33.29 56.80
N THR A 416 30.12 -33.76 55.69
CA THR A 416 29.02 -34.76 55.67
C THR A 416 29.56 -36.13 55.27
N PRO A 417 29.07 -37.23 55.86
CA PRO A 417 29.61 -38.56 55.58
C PRO A 417 29.40 -38.94 54.10
N LEU A 418 30.40 -39.58 53.50
CA LEU A 418 30.38 -40.10 52.15
C LEU A 418 30.73 -41.59 52.20
N ALA A 419 29.91 -42.44 51.60
CA ALA A 419 30.18 -43.88 51.56
C ALA A 419 30.26 -44.41 50.13
N VAL A 420 31.05 -45.47 49.96
CA VAL A 420 31.31 -46.10 48.68
C VAL A 420 31.03 -47.59 48.79
N ILE A 421 30.37 -48.16 47.77
CA ILE A 421 30.12 -49.59 47.66
C ILE A 421 30.73 -50.08 46.35
N GLN A 422 31.71 -50.97 46.45
CA GLN A 422 32.28 -51.69 45.32
C GLN A 422 31.61 -53.08 45.22
N LEU A 423 31.06 -53.40 44.04
CA LEU A 423 30.23 -54.58 43.78
C LEU A 423 30.80 -55.39 42.62
N ASP A 424 30.74 -56.71 42.72
CA ASP A 424 31.12 -57.63 41.64
C ASP A 424 30.22 -58.86 41.60
N ILE A 425 29.87 -59.29 40.39
CA ILE A 425 29.00 -60.45 40.16
C ILE A 425 29.76 -61.74 40.43
N ASP A 426 29.29 -62.51 41.40
CA ASP A 426 29.92 -63.77 41.76
C ASP A 426 29.87 -64.78 40.61
N HIS A 427 31.00 -65.42 40.34
CA HIS A 427 31.12 -66.44 39.30
C HIS A 427 30.67 -65.99 37.90
N PHE A 428 30.79 -64.70 37.57
CA PHE A 428 30.33 -64.15 36.28
C PHE A 428 30.89 -64.89 35.06
N LYS A 429 32.19 -65.24 35.08
CA LYS A 429 32.80 -66.06 34.03
C LYS A 429 32.09 -67.40 33.83
N LYS A 430 31.70 -68.08 34.91
CA LYS A 430 30.94 -69.34 34.85
C LYS A 430 29.57 -69.14 34.23
N VAL A 431 28.90 -68.00 34.48
CA VAL A 431 27.63 -67.65 33.83
C VAL A 431 27.83 -67.55 32.31
N ASN A 432 28.84 -66.81 31.86
CA ASN A 432 29.18 -66.71 30.43
C ASN A 432 29.52 -68.06 29.82
N ASP A 433 30.35 -68.86 30.50
CA ASP A 433 30.81 -70.16 29.99
C ASP A 433 29.66 -71.18 29.92
N THR A 434 28.68 -71.11 30.82
CA THR A 434 27.56 -72.06 30.90
C THR A 434 26.38 -71.67 30.01
N TRP A 435 26.04 -70.37 29.96
CA TRP A 435 24.80 -69.88 29.37
C TRP A 435 25.03 -68.93 28.17
N GLY A 436 26.29 -68.67 27.82
CA GLY A 436 26.68 -67.78 26.75
C GLY A 436 26.68 -66.30 27.16
N HIS A 437 27.37 -65.48 26.36
CA HIS A 437 27.54 -64.04 26.63
C HIS A 437 26.22 -63.27 26.71
N GLN A 438 25.19 -63.66 25.96
CA GLN A 438 23.87 -63.01 26.03
C GLN A 438 23.23 -63.17 27.41
N ALA A 439 23.40 -64.32 28.07
CA ALA A 439 22.91 -64.53 29.44
C ALA A 439 23.75 -63.73 30.45
N GLY A 440 25.06 -63.58 30.20
CA GLY A 440 25.92 -62.67 30.95
C GLY A 440 25.47 -61.21 30.86
N ASP A 441 25.13 -60.73 29.67
CA ASP A 441 24.58 -59.39 29.48
C ASP A 441 23.27 -59.19 30.26
N GLN A 442 22.39 -60.20 30.28
CA GLN A 442 21.18 -60.17 31.10
C GLN A 442 21.47 -60.12 32.61
N ALA A 443 22.52 -60.82 33.07
CA ALA A 443 22.97 -60.74 34.46
C ALA A 443 23.45 -59.32 34.80
N ILE A 444 24.25 -58.70 33.94
CA ILE A 444 24.74 -57.32 34.12
C ILE A 444 23.57 -56.31 34.12
N ILE A 445 22.64 -56.42 33.15
CA ILE A 445 21.43 -55.58 33.09
C ILE A 445 20.61 -55.73 34.37
N ARG A 446 20.49 -56.96 34.88
CA ARG A 446 19.71 -57.24 36.09
C ARG A 446 20.33 -56.57 37.31
N VAL A 447 21.63 -56.67 37.48
CA VAL A 447 22.36 -56.03 38.58
C VAL A 447 22.17 -54.52 38.51
N ALA A 448 22.39 -53.91 37.34
CA ALA A 448 22.17 -52.48 37.15
C ALA A 448 20.72 -52.03 37.44
N SER A 449 19.74 -52.85 37.06
CA SER A 449 18.33 -52.62 37.37
C SER A 449 18.09 -52.66 38.89
N VAL A 450 18.64 -53.64 39.60
CA VAL A 450 18.49 -53.73 41.06
C VAL A 450 19.17 -52.55 41.75
N ILE A 451 20.37 -52.15 41.31
CA ILE A 451 21.08 -50.98 41.83
C ILE A 451 20.19 -49.73 41.65
N SER A 452 19.79 -49.40 40.43
CA SER A 452 19.01 -48.19 40.12
C SER A 452 17.67 -48.09 40.88
N HIS A 453 16.99 -49.21 41.15
CA HIS A 453 15.73 -49.23 41.92
C HIS A 453 15.94 -49.23 43.44
N THR A 454 17.18 -49.31 43.90
CA THR A 454 17.52 -49.38 45.33
C THR A 454 18.10 -48.06 45.85
N LEU A 455 18.59 -47.23 44.94
CA LEU A 455 19.25 -45.95 45.20
C LEU A 455 18.28 -44.76 45.26
N ARG A 456 18.67 -43.75 46.01
CA ARG A 456 18.00 -42.44 46.11
C ARG A 456 18.35 -41.58 44.90
N LYS A 457 17.65 -40.46 44.74
CA LYS A 457 17.86 -39.51 43.61
C LYS A 457 19.27 -38.92 43.55
N TYR A 458 19.95 -38.78 44.69
CA TYR A 458 21.28 -38.15 44.79
C TYR A 458 22.42 -39.17 44.88
N ASP A 459 22.10 -40.46 44.95
CA ASP A 459 23.09 -41.53 44.94
C ASP A 459 23.57 -41.72 43.50
N VAL A 460 24.87 -41.97 43.33
CA VAL A 460 25.49 -42.11 42.02
C VAL A 460 25.97 -43.53 41.85
N ALA A 461 25.65 -44.17 40.73
CA ALA A 461 26.11 -45.51 40.40
C ALA A 461 26.68 -45.56 38.99
N GLY A 462 27.77 -46.32 38.86
CA GLY A 462 28.46 -46.53 37.60
C GLY A 462 28.93 -47.96 37.42
N ARG A 463 29.06 -48.35 36.15
CA ARG A 463 29.76 -49.58 35.75
C ARG A 463 31.23 -49.24 35.53
N VAL A 464 32.08 -49.70 36.43
CA VAL A 464 33.52 -49.33 36.47
C VAL A 464 34.43 -50.35 35.80
N GLY A 465 33.91 -51.57 35.57
CA GLY A 465 34.59 -52.68 34.89
C GLY A 465 33.62 -53.57 34.10
N GLY A 466 34.06 -54.76 33.70
CA GLY A 466 33.23 -55.70 32.94
C GLY A 466 31.97 -56.11 33.70
N GLU A 467 32.15 -56.67 34.88
CA GLU A 467 31.13 -57.15 35.81
C GLU A 467 31.10 -56.37 37.14
N GLU A 468 31.88 -55.28 37.18
CA GLU A 468 32.11 -54.48 38.38
C GLU A 468 31.27 -53.20 38.37
N PHE A 469 30.64 -52.93 39.50
CA PHE A 469 29.84 -51.73 39.72
C PHE A 469 30.35 -50.99 40.94
N CYS A 470 30.23 -49.67 40.92
CA CYS A 470 30.57 -48.84 42.05
C CYS A 470 29.42 -47.86 42.32
N ILE A 471 29.18 -47.58 43.60
CA ILE A 471 28.11 -46.71 44.06
C ILE A 471 28.72 -45.72 45.05
N VAL A 472 28.40 -44.45 44.89
CA VAL A 472 28.72 -43.36 45.83
C VAL A 472 27.43 -42.88 46.47
N LEU A 473 27.42 -42.86 47.80
CA LEU A 473 26.29 -42.48 48.64
C LEU A 473 26.66 -41.21 49.42
N PRO A 474 26.25 -40.02 48.96
CA PRO A 474 26.43 -38.78 49.71
C PRO A 474 25.56 -38.74 50.96
N GLU A 475 26.05 -38.05 51.98
CA GLU A 475 25.36 -37.87 53.27
C GLU A 475 24.94 -39.22 53.89
N THR A 476 25.80 -40.23 53.78
CA THR A 476 25.51 -41.60 54.20
C THR A 476 26.68 -42.18 55.00
N THR A 477 26.39 -42.69 56.19
CA THR A 477 27.36 -43.36 57.07
C THR A 477 27.72 -44.77 56.57
N LEU A 478 28.83 -45.33 57.05
CA LEU A 478 29.28 -46.68 56.72
C LEU A 478 28.21 -47.74 57.04
N ALA A 479 27.55 -47.63 58.20
CA ALA A 479 26.50 -48.56 58.62
C ALA A 479 25.27 -48.49 57.70
N GLU A 480 24.86 -47.29 57.29
CA GLU A 480 23.77 -47.10 56.34
C GLU A 480 24.13 -47.64 54.96
N ALA A 481 25.35 -47.40 54.49
CA ALA A 481 25.85 -47.91 53.23
C ALA A 481 25.92 -49.45 53.24
N GLN A 482 26.32 -50.07 54.36
CA GLN A 482 26.27 -51.52 54.53
C GLN A 482 24.84 -52.04 54.39
N ALA A 483 23.85 -51.36 54.97
CA ALA A 483 22.45 -51.73 54.81
C ALA A 483 21.94 -51.54 53.36
N VAL A 484 22.43 -50.55 52.63
CA VAL A 484 22.14 -50.38 51.19
C VAL A 484 22.75 -51.52 50.38
N ALA A 485 24.02 -51.87 50.61
CA ALA A 485 24.71 -52.97 49.95
C ALA A 485 23.99 -54.31 50.20
N GLU A 486 23.58 -54.58 51.44
CA GLU A 486 22.87 -55.81 51.79
C GLU A 486 21.49 -55.87 51.15
N ARG A 487 20.79 -54.73 51.08
CA ARG A 487 19.51 -54.62 50.36
C ARG A 487 19.66 -54.93 48.87
N ILE A 488 20.75 -54.47 48.23
CA ILE A 488 21.07 -54.80 46.83
C ILE A 488 21.33 -56.30 46.70
N ARG A 489 22.18 -56.87 47.56
CA ARG A 489 22.54 -58.30 47.56
C ARG A 489 21.32 -59.21 47.69
N VAL A 490 20.50 -59.01 48.73
CA VAL A 490 19.29 -59.81 48.99
C VAL A 490 18.27 -59.68 47.85
N ARG A 491 18.07 -58.47 47.30
CA ARG A 491 17.14 -58.25 46.18
C ARG A 491 17.59 -58.95 44.90
N LEU A 492 18.90 -59.06 44.69
CA LEU A 492 19.46 -59.78 43.55
C LEU A 492 19.30 -61.29 43.71
N GLU A 493 19.71 -61.82 44.87
CA GLU A 493 19.64 -63.25 45.21
C GLU A 493 18.22 -63.81 45.13
N ALA A 494 17.23 -63.02 45.55
CA ALA A 494 15.82 -63.42 45.58
C ALA A 494 15.18 -63.60 44.18
N LYS A 495 15.87 -63.28 43.08
CA LYS A 495 15.30 -63.30 41.73
C LYS A 495 16.16 -64.09 40.75
N THR A 496 15.51 -64.93 39.96
CA THR A 496 16.17 -65.65 38.86
C THR A 496 16.07 -64.88 37.55
N ILE A 497 16.99 -65.18 36.63
CA ILE A 497 17.04 -64.66 35.27
C ILE A 497 16.61 -65.78 34.32
N LEU A 498 15.69 -65.46 33.41
CA LEU A 498 15.18 -66.40 32.40
C LEU A 498 16.17 -66.51 31.24
N VAL A 499 16.59 -67.74 30.92
CA VAL A 499 17.45 -68.05 29.75
C VAL A 499 16.59 -68.43 28.55
N ASN A 500 15.59 -69.29 28.78
CA ASN A 500 14.60 -69.73 27.79
C ASN A 500 13.29 -70.08 28.52
N ALA A 501 12.25 -70.51 27.79
CA ALA A 501 10.90 -70.75 28.33
C ALA A 501 10.83 -71.70 29.55
N SER A 502 11.84 -72.54 29.78
CA SER A 502 11.86 -73.54 30.87
C SER A 502 13.11 -73.47 31.77
N THR A 503 14.06 -72.57 31.51
CA THR A 503 15.34 -72.54 32.20
C THR A 503 15.62 -71.15 32.78
N THR A 504 15.87 -71.12 34.09
CA THR A 504 16.28 -69.92 34.83
C THR A 504 17.56 -70.17 35.61
N PHE A 505 18.37 -69.14 35.83
CA PHE A 505 19.52 -69.20 36.74
C PHE A 505 19.50 -68.05 37.75
N GLY A 506 20.04 -68.29 38.95
CA GLY A 506 20.26 -67.26 39.95
C GLY A 506 21.66 -66.67 39.82
N ILE A 507 21.82 -65.41 40.23
CA ILE A 507 23.12 -64.77 40.40
C ILE A 507 23.20 -64.17 41.79
N THR A 508 24.41 -64.16 42.35
CA THR A 508 24.74 -63.46 43.59
C THR A 508 25.80 -62.41 43.30
N LEU A 509 25.98 -61.49 44.24
CA LEU A 509 27.09 -60.54 44.18
C LEU A 509 27.77 -60.46 45.54
N SER A 510 29.05 -60.09 45.49
CA SER A 510 29.82 -59.71 46.66
C SER A 510 29.96 -58.20 46.68
N ALA A 511 30.00 -57.61 47.87
CA ALA A 511 30.13 -56.17 48.06
C ALA A 511 31.18 -55.83 49.12
N GLY A 512 32.00 -54.83 48.84
CA GLY A 512 32.82 -54.15 49.83
C GLY A 512 32.32 -52.73 50.05
N VAL A 513 32.26 -52.29 51.30
CA VAL A 513 31.72 -50.97 51.67
C VAL A 513 32.79 -50.20 52.42
N SER A 514 33.02 -48.93 52.07
CA SER A 514 33.88 -47.99 52.80
C SER A 514 33.17 -46.67 53.06
N GLY A 515 33.65 -45.92 54.05
CA GLY A 515 33.11 -44.63 54.44
C GLY A 515 34.19 -43.62 54.82
N SER A 516 33.97 -42.35 54.49
CA SER A 516 34.90 -41.26 54.81
C SER A 516 35.12 -41.04 56.29
N GLU A 517 34.14 -41.41 57.12
CA GLU A 517 34.22 -41.29 58.58
C GLU A 517 35.24 -42.25 59.24
N GLU A 518 35.67 -43.29 58.52
CA GLU A 518 36.59 -44.29 59.06
C GLU A 518 38.00 -43.75 59.27
N GLN A 519 38.49 -42.93 58.31
CA GLN A 519 39.83 -42.36 58.31
C GLN A 519 39.83 -40.83 58.23
N GLY A 520 38.65 -40.20 58.15
CA GLY A 520 38.51 -38.77 57.88
C GLY A 520 38.91 -38.38 56.45
N ASP A 521 38.98 -39.35 55.55
CA ASP A 521 39.45 -39.19 54.17
C ASP A 521 38.28 -39.21 53.18
N TYR A 522 38.27 -38.24 52.27
CA TYR A 522 37.25 -38.08 51.24
C TYR A 522 37.80 -38.38 49.84
N GLU A 523 39.08 -38.69 49.69
CA GLU A 523 39.71 -38.95 48.40
C GLU A 523 39.08 -40.19 47.73
N ALA A 524 38.59 -40.01 46.50
CA ALA A 524 37.81 -41.02 45.79
C ALA A 524 38.62 -42.32 45.59
N GLU A 525 39.90 -42.21 45.24
CA GLU A 525 40.80 -43.35 45.04
C GLU A 525 41.02 -44.15 46.34
N SER A 526 41.22 -43.46 47.46
CA SER A 526 41.42 -44.06 48.79
C SER A 526 40.18 -44.80 49.29
N LEU A 527 39.01 -44.15 49.19
CA LEU A 527 37.73 -44.77 49.54
C LEU A 527 37.41 -45.96 48.66
N GLN A 528 37.65 -45.86 47.35
CA GLN A 528 37.43 -46.97 46.44
C GLN A 528 38.40 -48.14 46.73
N ALA A 529 39.68 -47.87 46.97
CA ALA A 529 40.66 -48.91 47.29
C ALA A 529 40.28 -49.66 48.58
N SER A 530 39.75 -48.94 49.57
CA SER A 530 39.23 -49.55 50.81
C SER A 530 38.00 -50.42 50.55
N ALA A 531 37.07 -49.97 49.71
CA ALA A 531 35.91 -50.76 49.30
C ALA A 531 36.32 -52.01 48.49
N ASP A 532 37.31 -51.90 47.60
CA ASP A 532 37.80 -53.00 46.78
C ASP A 532 38.51 -54.08 47.62
N SER A 533 39.32 -53.66 48.61
CA SER A 533 39.93 -54.59 49.58
C SER A 533 38.86 -55.39 50.33
N ARG A 534 37.75 -54.75 50.72
CA ARG A 534 36.63 -55.41 51.39
C ARG A 534 35.82 -56.29 50.45
N LEU A 535 35.70 -55.92 49.18
CA LEU A 535 35.11 -56.79 48.17
C LEU A 535 35.95 -58.07 48.00
N TYR A 536 37.27 -57.96 48.05
CA TYR A 536 38.16 -59.11 48.03
C TYR A 536 37.95 -60.02 49.27
N LEU A 537 37.77 -59.44 50.46
CA LEU A 537 37.39 -60.19 51.68
C LEU A 537 36.03 -60.89 51.52
N ALA A 538 35.05 -60.22 50.91
CA ALA A 538 33.75 -60.81 50.62
C ALA A 538 33.87 -62.03 49.68
N LYS A 539 34.68 -61.90 48.62
CA LYS A 539 34.93 -62.97 47.63
C LYS A 539 35.68 -64.17 48.25
N THR A 540 36.69 -63.93 49.07
CA THR A 540 37.49 -64.98 49.72
C THR A 540 36.77 -65.62 50.91
N GLY A 541 35.91 -64.87 51.59
CA GLY A 541 35.11 -65.37 52.70
C GLY A 541 34.02 -66.38 52.32
N GLY A 542 33.75 -66.57 51.02
CA GLY A 542 32.73 -67.48 50.53
C GLY A 542 31.69 -66.84 49.61
N ARG A 543 31.92 -65.60 49.15
CA ARG A 543 31.04 -64.85 48.23
C ARG A 543 29.65 -64.56 48.81
N ASN A 544 28.77 -63.97 48.00
CA ASN A 544 27.39 -63.61 48.33
C ASN A 544 27.27 -62.92 49.69
N ARG A 545 28.08 -61.90 49.92
CA ARG A 545 28.12 -61.18 51.20
C ARG A 545 28.61 -59.75 51.06
N VAL A 546 28.35 -58.97 52.09
CA VAL A 546 28.82 -57.60 52.25
C VAL A 546 29.89 -57.55 53.34
N CYS A 547 31.03 -56.92 53.05
CA CYS A 547 32.09 -56.65 54.02
C CYS A 547 32.25 -55.14 54.21
N ALA A 548 32.11 -54.67 55.45
CA ALA A 548 32.24 -53.25 55.83
C ALA A 548 33.31 -53.00 56.91
N ALA A 549 33.83 -54.06 57.54
CA ALA A 549 34.90 -54.00 58.54
C ALA A 549 36.03 -54.95 58.13
N ASN A 550 37.26 -54.63 58.55
CA ASN A 550 38.45 -55.45 58.29
C ASN A 550 38.46 -56.75 59.09
#